data_AF-A0A399WM48-F1
#
_entry.id   AF-A0A399WM48-F1
#
_cell.length_a   1.000
_cell.length_b   1.000
_cell.length_c   1.000
_cell.angle_alpha   90.00
_cell.angle_beta   90.00
_cell.angle_gamma   90.00
#
_symmetry.space_group_name_H-M   'P 1'
#
loop_
_entity.id
_entity.type
_entity.pdbx_description
1 polymer ?
#
loop_
_entity_poly.entity_id
_entity_poly.type
_entity_poly.pdbx_seq_one_letter_code
_entity_poly.pdbx_strand_id
1 'polypeptide(L)'
;MGEKNMTETQNKDSERSALPPQAVVMQMVVGAWISQTISSVTRLDIPDLFKKHGPQTALKLIQEYGVDAKPDHLERVLRACASVGIFTEDTQGIFGPTALSDVLTSSSPVSVKKFTEVFGNSWWKVWSGLHDALRTGHAQASAQLGMDYWDYCKANPKEMEDFGEAMKSNSHNSIRGVLEYCNLSGVRKVADIGGSFGHLTIELLRKYRNLYGIVLEMPDLIPIAQRRLAGEDKDIVSRVEFVGGNMFDGVPSADVYILKHIIHDWDDTHCIRLLRNCYSAMVGDGRMICIDTVLPPMGDTGGDLAKFLDINMMVFHPGKERTRNQWEALYKAAGFKIVSITSLNDNFGTSIVEGRKV
;
A
#
# COMPACT_ATOMS: atom_id res chain seq x y z
N MET A 1 -55.17 16.93 40.41
CA MET A 1 -55.38 15.95 39.32
C MET A 1 -54.72 16.55 38.10
N GLY A 2 -53.68 15.91 37.57
CA GLY A 2 -53.04 16.29 36.30
C GLY A 2 -51.77 17.13 36.42
N GLU A 3 -50.62 16.47 36.61
CA GLU A 3 -49.32 16.87 36.03
C GLU A 3 -48.29 15.77 36.33
N LYS A 4 -48.18 14.80 35.41
CA LYS A 4 -47.04 13.89 35.31
C LYS A 4 -46.98 13.36 33.88
N ASN A 5 -45.77 13.37 33.34
CA ASN A 5 -45.27 12.67 32.15
C ASN A 5 -45.46 13.40 30.81
N MET A 6 -44.36 13.95 30.29
CA MET A 6 -43.71 13.49 29.04
C MET A 6 -42.59 14.46 28.65
N THR A 7 -41.55 14.55 29.47
CA THR A 7 -40.25 15.16 29.12
C THR A 7 -39.12 14.12 29.06
N GLU A 8 -39.45 12.82 29.08
CA GLU A 8 -38.46 11.73 29.09
C GLU A 8 -38.05 11.22 27.70
N THR A 9 -38.61 11.75 26.61
CA THR A 9 -38.39 11.18 25.27
C THR A 9 -37.34 11.91 24.42
N GLN A 10 -36.63 12.90 24.95
CA GLN A 10 -35.66 13.70 24.16
C GLN A 10 -34.20 13.61 24.60
N ASN A 11 -33.83 12.71 25.52
CA ASN A 11 -32.46 12.64 26.04
C ASN A 11 -31.80 11.25 25.98
N LYS A 12 -32.23 10.37 25.06
CA LYS A 12 -31.57 9.07 24.84
C LYS A 12 -30.52 9.04 23.72
N ASP A 13 -30.41 10.11 22.93
CA ASP A 13 -29.46 10.18 21.80
C ASP A 13 -28.19 11.01 22.10
N SER A 14 -28.01 11.53 23.32
CA SER A 14 -26.87 12.42 23.67
C SER A 14 -25.84 11.85 24.66
N GLU A 15 -25.96 10.60 25.11
CA GLU A 15 -24.96 9.96 25.98
C GLU A 15 -24.62 8.53 25.50
N ARG A 16 -23.93 8.41 24.36
CA ARG A 16 -22.89 7.37 24.30
C ARG A 16 -21.81 7.84 25.27
N SER A 17 -21.90 7.41 26.53
CA SER A 17 -20.81 7.54 27.50
C SER A 17 -19.51 7.19 26.80
N ALA A 18 -18.62 8.17 26.61
CA ALA A 18 -17.28 7.90 26.14
C ALA A 18 -16.71 6.79 27.03
N LEU A 19 -16.19 5.73 26.42
CA LEU A 19 -15.63 4.61 27.17
C LEU A 19 -14.55 5.13 28.13
N PRO A 20 -14.41 4.53 29.33
CA PRO A 20 -13.35 4.95 30.24
C PRO A 20 -11.97 4.72 29.57
N PRO A 21 -10.93 5.51 29.88
CA PRO A 21 -9.66 5.50 29.15
C PRO A 21 -9.03 4.11 28.97
N GLN A 22 -9.06 3.26 29.99
CA GLN A 22 -8.54 1.89 29.93
C GLN A 22 -9.29 1.01 28.90
N ALA A 23 -10.59 1.24 28.70
CA ALA A 23 -11.37 0.51 27.71
C ALA A 23 -11.06 1.00 26.29
N VAL A 24 -10.85 2.31 26.10
CA VAL A 24 -10.41 2.86 24.81
C VAL A 24 -9.03 2.31 24.43
N VAL A 25 -8.08 2.31 25.36
CA VAL A 25 -6.73 1.74 25.13
C VAL A 25 -6.84 0.26 24.80
N MET A 26 -7.64 -0.50 25.56
CA MET A 26 -7.82 -1.93 25.29
C MET A 26 -8.41 -2.16 23.90
N GLN A 27 -9.38 -1.35 23.45
CA GLN A 27 -9.93 -1.43 22.09
C GLN A 27 -8.86 -1.22 21.01
N MET A 28 -7.95 -0.27 21.21
CA MET A 28 -6.83 -0.04 20.28
C MET A 28 -5.85 -1.22 20.28
N VAL A 29 -5.50 -1.75 21.46
CA VAL A 29 -4.60 -2.90 21.60
C VAL A 29 -5.17 -4.15 20.91
N VAL A 30 -6.46 -4.43 21.09
CA VAL A 30 -7.11 -5.59 20.45
C VAL A 30 -7.43 -5.37 18.97
N GLY A 31 -7.18 -4.18 18.41
CA GLY A 31 -7.31 -3.93 16.97
C GLY A 31 -6.46 -4.89 16.14
N ALA A 32 -5.37 -5.39 16.71
CA ALA A 32 -4.53 -6.42 16.13
C ALA A 32 -5.31 -7.74 15.86
N TRP A 33 -6.27 -8.10 16.73
CA TRP A 33 -7.16 -9.25 16.52
C TRP A 33 -8.12 -9.02 15.35
N ILE A 34 -8.65 -7.80 15.21
CA ILE A 34 -9.52 -7.43 14.10
C ILE A 34 -8.77 -7.59 12.78
N SER A 35 -7.56 -7.03 12.68
CA SER A 35 -6.72 -7.14 11.48
C SER A 35 -6.45 -8.61 11.09
N GLN A 36 -6.06 -9.45 12.05
CA GLN A 36 -5.81 -10.88 11.82
C GLN A 36 -7.06 -11.67 11.42
N THR A 37 -8.21 -11.33 12.02
CA THR A 37 -9.50 -11.96 11.70
C THR A 37 -9.89 -11.67 10.25
N ILE A 38 -9.80 -10.39 9.84
CA ILE A 38 -10.11 -9.97 8.47
C ILE A 38 -9.14 -10.63 7.47
N SER A 39 -7.83 -10.60 7.75
CA SER A 39 -6.85 -11.24 6.88
C SER A 39 -7.10 -12.74 6.72
N SER A 40 -7.46 -13.43 7.80
CA SER A 40 -7.71 -14.88 7.78
C SER A 40 -8.90 -15.25 6.89
N VAL A 41 -10.04 -14.55 7.01
CA VAL A 41 -11.22 -14.83 6.16
C VAL A 41 -10.98 -14.45 4.70
N THR A 42 -10.19 -13.40 4.45
CA THR A 42 -9.79 -13.00 3.10
C THR A 42 -8.92 -14.07 2.44
N ARG A 43 -7.95 -14.65 3.17
CA ARG A 43 -7.08 -15.74 2.70
C ARG A 43 -7.82 -17.06 2.46
N LEU A 44 -8.99 -17.23 3.08
CA LEU A 44 -9.91 -18.34 2.84
C LEU A 44 -10.90 -18.06 1.69
N ASP A 45 -10.73 -16.95 0.96
CA ASP A 45 -11.58 -16.51 -0.14
C ASP A 45 -13.07 -16.31 0.24
N ILE A 46 -13.37 -16.15 1.53
CA ILE A 46 -14.76 -15.99 2.01
C ILE A 46 -15.47 -14.79 1.37
N PRO A 47 -14.86 -13.59 1.25
CA PRO A 47 -15.51 -12.47 0.58
C PRO A 47 -15.91 -12.79 -0.87
N ASP A 48 -15.05 -13.48 -1.62
CA ASP A 48 -15.33 -13.89 -3.00
C ASP A 48 -16.46 -14.94 -3.06
N LEU A 49 -16.49 -15.88 -2.12
CA LEU A 49 -17.57 -16.86 -2.02
C LEU A 49 -18.91 -16.19 -1.74
N PHE A 50 -18.98 -15.23 -0.81
CA PHE A 50 -20.21 -14.46 -0.57
C PHE A 50 -20.61 -13.59 -1.77
N LYS A 51 -19.65 -12.97 -2.46
CA LYS A 51 -19.93 -12.21 -3.68
C LYS A 51 -20.54 -13.08 -4.77
N LYS A 52 -20.06 -14.31 -4.91
CA LYS A 52 -20.48 -15.25 -5.95
C LYS A 52 -21.77 -15.99 -5.62
N HIS A 53 -21.97 -16.38 -4.36
CA HIS A 53 -23.02 -17.30 -3.94
C HIS A 53 -24.06 -16.69 -2.99
N GLY A 54 -23.91 -15.42 -2.62
CA GLY A 54 -24.78 -14.74 -1.66
C GLY A 54 -24.55 -15.18 -0.21
N PRO A 55 -25.45 -14.81 0.71
CA PRO A 55 -25.34 -15.17 2.12
C PRO A 55 -25.41 -16.69 2.37
N GLN A 56 -24.57 -17.21 3.26
CA GLN A 56 -24.44 -18.65 3.56
C GLN A 56 -24.06 -18.91 5.02
N THR A 57 -24.27 -20.14 5.49
CA THR A 57 -23.76 -20.60 6.79
C THR A 57 -22.30 -21.06 6.68
N ALA A 58 -21.57 -21.02 7.81
CA ALA A 58 -20.21 -21.56 7.89
C ALA A 58 -20.13 -23.03 7.43
N LEU A 59 -21.11 -23.84 7.82
CA LEU A 59 -21.18 -25.26 7.45
C LEU A 59 -21.27 -25.43 5.92
N LYS A 60 -22.10 -24.63 5.26
CA LYS A 60 -22.29 -24.72 3.80
C LYS A 60 -21.06 -24.24 3.03
N LEU A 61 -20.40 -23.17 3.50
CA LEU A 61 -19.12 -22.72 2.94
C LEU A 61 -18.08 -23.84 2.91
N ILE A 62 -18.02 -24.65 3.98
CA ILE A 62 -17.09 -25.78 4.08
C ILE A 62 -17.54 -26.96 3.21
N GLN A 63 -18.80 -27.40 3.35
CA GLN A 63 -19.29 -28.62 2.71
C GLN A 63 -19.49 -28.49 1.20
N GLU A 64 -19.97 -27.34 0.72
CA GLU A 64 -20.29 -27.16 -0.70
C GLU A 64 -19.19 -26.43 -1.47
N TYR A 65 -18.43 -25.55 -0.84
CA TYR A 65 -17.40 -24.75 -1.51
C TYR A 65 -15.97 -25.10 -1.09
N GLY A 66 -15.80 -26.09 -0.21
CA GLY A 66 -14.49 -26.67 0.11
C GLY A 66 -13.57 -25.77 0.92
N VAL A 67 -14.12 -24.82 1.70
CA VAL A 67 -13.31 -24.00 2.62
C VAL A 67 -12.63 -24.90 3.64
N ASP A 68 -11.29 -24.86 3.71
CA ASP A 68 -10.50 -25.63 4.68
C ASP A 68 -10.54 -24.99 6.07
N ALA A 69 -11.63 -25.24 6.78
CA ALA A 69 -11.84 -24.77 8.15
C ALA A 69 -12.72 -25.74 8.95
N LYS A 70 -12.73 -25.58 10.27
CA LYS A 70 -13.71 -26.24 11.14
C LYS A 70 -14.98 -25.39 11.23
N PRO A 71 -16.19 -25.97 11.12
CA PRO A 71 -17.44 -25.19 11.14
C PRO A 71 -17.58 -24.24 12.33
N ASP A 72 -17.36 -24.73 13.56
CA ASP A 72 -17.43 -23.88 14.78
C ASP A 72 -16.43 -22.72 14.75
N HIS A 73 -15.19 -22.99 14.30
CA HIS A 73 -14.16 -21.96 14.25
C HIS A 73 -14.49 -20.89 13.20
N LEU A 74 -14.92 -21.31 12.01
CA LEU A 74 -15.30 -20.39 10.95
C LEU A 74 -16.50 -19.54 11.39
N GLU A 75 -17.53 -20.14 11.98
CA GLU A 75 -18.70 -19.42 12.49
C GLU A 75 -18.31 -18.34 13.51
N ARG A 76 -17.45 -18.66 14.48
CA ARG A 76 -16.97 -17.69 15.47
C ARG A 76 -16.22 -16.52 14.85
N VAL A 77 -15.40 -16.79 13.83
CA VAL A 77 -14.66 -15.77 13.08
C VAL A 77 -15.59 -14.91 12.24
N LEU A 78 -16.56 -15.50 11.54
CA LEU A 78 -17.55 -14.77 10.75
C LEU A 78 -18.42 -13.86 11.63
N ARG A 79 -18.84 -14.33 12.80
CA ARG A 79 -19.54 -13.53 13.81
C ARG A 79 -18.70 -12.35 14.29
N ALA A 80 -17.40 -12.56 14.53
CA ALA A 80 -16.50 -11.46 14.88
C ALA A 80 -16.38 -10.44 13.75
N CYS A 81 -16.19 -10.88 12.50
CA CYS A 81 -16.20 -10.01 11.31
C CYS A 81 -17.53 -9.25 11.15
N ALA A 82 -18.67 -9.89 11.42
CA ALA A 82 -19.97 -9.24 11.37
C ALA A 82 -20.11 -8.13 12.42
N SER A 83 -19.58 -8.35 13.64
CA SER A 83 -19.61 -7.34 14.72
C SER A 83 -18.84 -6.05 14.41
N VAL A 84 -17.87 -6.10 13.49
CA VAL A 84 -17.10 -4.93 13.01
C VAL A 84 -17.54 -4.47 11.62
N GLY A 85 -18.66 -5.00 11.11
CA GLY A 85 -19.30 -4.57 9.87
C GLY A 85 -18.67 -5.10 8.58
N ILE A 86 -17.76 -6.08 8.66
CA ILE A 86 -17.18 -6.71 7.46
C ILE A 86 -18.21 -7.60 6.78
N PHE A 87 -19.00 -8.34 7.54
CA PHE A 87 -20.09 -9.17 7.05
C PHE A 87 -21.43 -8.79 7.71
N THR A 88 -22.53 -9.28 7.18
CA THR A 88 -23.82 -9.32 7.90
C THR A 88 -23.94 -10.65 8.63
N GLU A 89 -24.76 -10.69 9.69
CA GLU A 89 -25.18 -11.90 10.38
C GLU A 89 -26.67 -11.76 10.71
N ASP A 90 -27.47 -12.77 10.37
CA ASP A 90 -28.88 -12.83 10.76
C ASP A 90 -29.13 -13.73 11.98
N THR A 91 -30.38 -13.78 12.45
CA THR A 91 -30.75 -14.57 13.63
C THR A 91 -30.61 -16.09 13.46
N GLN A 92 -30.35 -16.57 12.25
CA GLN A 92 -30.17 -17.98 11.92
C GLN A 92 -28.68 -18.35 11.71
N GLY A 93 -27.75 -17.40 11.90
CA GLY A 93 -26.33 -17.63 11.64
C GLY A 93 -25.98 -17.70 10.15
N ILE A 94 -26.78 -17.03 9.31
CA ILE A 94 -26.46 -16.84 7.89
C ILE A 94 -25.63 -15.55 7.77
N PHE A 95 -24.43 -15.70 7.20
CA PHE A 95 -23.49 -14.61 7.00
C PHE A 95 -23.52 -14.12 5.56
N GLY A 96 -23.38 -12.82 5.34
CA GLY A 96 -23.50 -12.21 4.01
C GLY A 96 -22.55 -11.04 3.77
N PRO A 97 -22.47 -10.56 2.52
CA PRO A 97 -21.55 -9.48 2.17
C PRO A 97 -22.05 -8.11 2.63
N THR A 98 -21.11 -7.21 2.91
CA THR A 98 -21.31 -5.76 3.07
C THR A 98 -20.49 -5.00 2.02
N ALA A 99 -20.65 -3.67 1.98
CA ALA A 99 -19.76 -2.81 1.21
C ALA A 99 -18.28 -2.94 1.61
N LEU A 100 -17.99 -3.24 2.88
CA LEU A 100 -16.61 -3.45 3.35
C LEU A 100 -16.03 -4.78 2.87
N SER A 101 -16.83 -5.85 2.83
CA SER A 101 -16.34 -7.12 2.26
C SER A 101 -16.16 -7.06 0.74
N ASP A 102 -16.89 -6.17 0.04
CA ASP A 102 -16.79 -6.07 -1.43
C ASP A 102 -15.37 -5.68 -1.87
N VAL A 103 -14.73 -4.75 -1.16
CA VAL A 103 -13.35 -4.35 -1.43
C VAL A 103 -12.32 -5.43 -1.04
N LEU A 104 -12.73 -6.49 -0.36
CA LEU A 104 -11.89 -7.66 -0.06
C LEU A 104 -12.00 -8.77 -1.12
N THR A 105 -12.78 -8.56 -2.18
CA THR A 105 -12.92 -9.54 -3.28
C THR A 105 -11.85 -9.35 -4.35
N SER A 106 -11.48 -10.42 -5.05
CA SER A 106 -10.57 -10.36 -6.21
C SER A 106 -11.16 -9.57 -7.39
N SER A 107 -12.50 -9.48 -7.47
CA SER A 107 -13.20 -8.83 -8.60
C SER A 107 -13.40 -7.32 -8.42
N SER A 108 -13.17 -6.78 -7.22
CA SER A 108 -13.37 -5.35 -6.98
C SER A 108 -12.33 -4.50 -7.73
N PRO A 109 -12.75 -3.45 -8.45
CA PRO A 109 -11.82 -2.54 -9.13
C PRO A 109 -10.93 -1.73 -8.18
N VAL A 110 -11.31 -1.69 -6.89
CA VAL A 110 -10.58 -1.03 -5.79
C VAL A 110 -10.21 -2.05 -4.71
N SER A 111 -9.95 -3.29 -5.11
CA SER A 111 -9.64 -4.38 -4.19
C SER A 111 -8.44 -4.06 -3.30
N VAL A 112 -8.59 -4.29 -1.99
CA VAL A 112 -7.51 -4.31 -0.99
C VAL A 112 -7.23 -5.73 -0.50
N LYS A 113 -7.74 -6.74 -1.21
CA LYS A 113 -7.58 -8.17 -0.87
C LYS A 113 -6.12 -8.55 -0.64
N LYS A 114 -5.27 -8.34 -1.65
CA LYS A 114 -3.85 -8.74 -1.62
C LYS A 114 -3.08 -8.03 -0.51
N PHE A 115 -3.35 -6.74 -0.33
CA PHE A 115 -2.79 -5.97 0.78
C PHE A 115 -3.20 -6.56 2.14
N THR A 116 -4.48 -6.91 2.29
CA THR A 116 -5.03 -7.52 3.52
C THR A 116 -4.44 -8.90 3.80
N GLU A 117 -4.19 -9.73 2.78
CA GLU A 117 -3.55 -11.05 2.91
C GLU A 117 -2.10 -10.93 3.41
N VAL A 118 -1.33 -10.01 2.84
CA VAL A 118 0.09 -9.81 3.19
C VAL A 118 0.23 -9.28 4.63
N PHE A 119 -0.62 -8.33 5.04
CA PHE A 119 -0.61 -7.77 6.41
C PHE A 119 -0.75 -8.85 7.50
N GLY A 120 -1.62 -9.83 7.29
CA GLY A 120 -1.84 -10.88 8.26
C GLY A 120 -0.81 -12.02 8.23
N ASN A 121 0.15 -12.00 7.30
CA ASN A 121 1.13 -13.07 7.12
C ASN A 121 2.55 -12.65 7.52
N SER A 122 3.46 -12.49 6.55
CA SER A 122 4.86 -12.13 6.79
C SER A 122 4.96 -10.81 7.53
N TRP A 123 4.12 -9.84 7.18
CA TRP A 123 4.20 -8.51 7.75
C TRP A 123 3.88 -8.48 9.24
N TRP A 124 2.87 -9.23 9.66
CA TRP A 124 2.55 -9.42 11.07
C TRP A 124 3.75 -9.97 11.87
N LYS A 125 4.50 -10.92 11.29
CA LYS A 125 5.69 -11.48 11.95
C LYS A 125 6.76 -10.40 12.15
N VAL A 126 7.05 -9.61 11.12
CA VAL A 126 8.05 -8.53 11.23
C VAL A 126 7.61 -7.47 12.25
N TRP A 127 6.33 -7.09 12.25
CA TRP A 127 5.75 -6.14 13.21
C TRP A 127 5.89 -6.57 14.67
N SER A 128 5.95 -7.88 14.95
CA SER A 128 6.22 -8.37 16.32
C SER A 128 7.60 -7.94 16.86
N GLY A 129 8.53 -7.55 15.97
CA GLY A 129 9.86 -7.05 16.31
C GLY A 129 9.93 -5.56 16.67
N LEU A 130 8.83 -4.79 16.61
CA LEU A 130 8.86 -3.33 16.83
C LEU A 130 9.57 -2.92 18.13
N HIS A 131 9.39 -3.67 19.22
CA HIS A 131 10.08 -3.39 20.48
C HIS A 131 11.62 -3.40 20.34
N ASP A 132 12.17 -4.37 19.60
CA ASP A 132 13.60 -4.45 19.33
C ASP A 132 14.05 -3.41 18.31
N ALA A 133 13.22 -3.04 17.34
CA ALA A 133 13.52 -1.94 16.42
C ALA A 133 13.77 -0.64 17.18
N LEU A 134 12.93 -0.31 18.17
CA LEU A 134 13.07 0.86 19.03
C LEU A 134 14.38 0.84 19.83
N ARG A 135 14.77 -0.33 20.33
CA ARG A 135 15.97 -0.49 21.17
C ARG A 135 17.26 -0.48 20.36
N THR A 136 17.25 -1.12 19.20
CA THR A 136 18.45 -1.37 18.40
C THR A 136 18.67 -0.32 17.32
N GLY A 137 17.62 0.38 16.88
CA GLY A 137 17.67 1.28 15.74
C GLY A 137 17.80 0.58 14.39
N HIS A 138 17.58 -0.74 14.33
CA HIS A 138 17.70 -1.54 13.11
C HIS A 138 16.35 -2.17 12.72
N ALA A 139 16.15 -2.38 11.42
CA ALA A 139 15.02 -3.14 10.89
C ALA A 139 15.04 -4.60 11.39
N GLN A 140 13.86 -5.21 11.48
CA GLN A 140 13.65 -6.49 12.16
C GLN A 140 13.30 -7.63 11.20
N ALA A 141 13.22 -7.37 9.90
CA ALA A 141 12.96 -8.41 8.89
C ALA A 141 13.93 -9.60 9.03
N SER A 142 15.24 -9.36 9.16
CA SER A 142 16.23 -10.43 9.32
C SER A 142 16.03 -11.25 10.59
N ALA A 143 15.69 -10.62 11.71
CA ALA A 143 15.45 -11.32 12.97
C ALA A 143 14.15 -12.16 12.92
N GLN A 144 13.12 -11.67 12.24
CA GLN A 144 11.78 -12.29 12.23
C GLN A 144 11.56 -13.26 11.07
N LEU A 145 12.27 -13.09 9.96
CA LEU A 145 12.15 -13.88 8.73
C LEU A 145 13.40 -14.70 8.40
N GLY A 146 14.52 -14.48 9.10
CA GLY A 146 15.79 -15.16 8.89
C GLY A 146 16.70 -14.55 7.82
N MET A 147 16.23 -13.52 7.10
CA MET A 147 16.98 -12.75 6.09
C MET A 147 16.32 -11.38 5.91
N ASP A 148 17.00 -10.41 5.29
CA ASP A 148 16.36 -9.13 4.97
C ASP A 148 15.11 -9.33 4.11
N TYR A 149 14.22 -8.33 4.11
CA TYR A 149 12.90 -8.47 3.51
C TYR A 149 12.96 -8.75 2.01
N TRP A 150 13.88 -8.12 1.28
CA TRP A 150 13.99 -8.29 -0.17
C TRP A 150 14.56 -9.65 -0.53
N ASP A 151 15.56 -10.13 0.20
CA ASP A 151 16.07 -11.49 0.02
C ASP A 151 15.03 -12.54 0.43
N TYR A 152 14.20 -12.27 1.44
CA TYR A 152 13.05 -13.11 1.79
C TYR A 152 12.06 -13.21 0.64
N CYS A 153 11.68 -12.08 0.03
CA CYS A 153 10.80 -12.10 -1.14
C CYS A 153 11.43 -12.86 -2.32
N LYS A 154 12.73 -12.69 -2.60
CA LYS A 154 13.43 -13.45 -3.66
C LYS A 154 13.42 -14.96 -3.40
N ALA A 155 13.64 -15.38 -2.16
CA ALA A 155 13.60 -16.79 -1.76
C ALA A 155 12.17 -17.38 -1.79
N ASN A 156 11.14 -16.53 -1.79
CA ASN A 156 9.73 -16.92 -1.76
C ASN A 156 8.96 -16.28 -2.94
N PRO A 157 9.01 -16.84 -4.16
CA PRO A 157 8.41 -16.23 -5.35
C PRO A 157 6.93 -15.86 -5.23
N LYS A 158 6.15 -16.64 -4.47
CA LYS A 158 4.75 -16.32 -4.17
C LYS A 158 4.62 -15.05 -3.33
N GLU A 159 5.49 -14.86 -2.33
CA GLU A 159 5.51 -13.64 -1.52
C GLU A 159 5.87 -12.43 -2.37
N MET A 160 6.85 -12.57 -3.27
CA MET A 160 7.22 -11.50 -4.20
C MET A 160 6.06 -11.10 -5.12
N GLU A 161 5.30 -12.09 -5.62
CA GLU A 161 4.11 -11.83 -6.43
C GLU A 161 2.99 -11.18 -5.61
N ASP A 162 2.67 -11.71 -4.43
CA ASP A 162 1.63 -11.17 -3.55
C ASP A 162 1.98 -9.73 -3.12
N PHE A 163 3.25 -9.43 -2.81
CA PHE A 163 3.73 -8.08 -2.52
C PHE A 163 3.55 -7.16 -3.74
N GLY A 164 3.96 -7.59 -4.93
CA GLY A 164 3.79 -6.81 -6.16
C GLY A 164 2.31 -6.49 -6.45
N GLU A 165 1.40 -7.46 -6.26
CA GLU A 165 -0.05 -7.25 -6.40
C GLU A 165 -0.63 -6.36 -5.30
N ALA A 166 -0.18 -6.50 -4.05
CA ALA A 166 -0.59 -5.64 -2.95
C ALA A 166 -0.20 -4.18 -3.23
N MET A 167 1.02 -3.94 -3.71
CA MET A 167 1.48 -2.61 -4.09
C MET A 167 0.72 -2.05 -5.29
N LYS A 168 0.33 -2.89 -6.27
CA LYS A 168 -0.53 -2.47 -7.38
C LYS A 168 -1.88 -1.95 -6.91
N SER A 169 -2.53 -2.68 -6.00
CA SER A 169 -3.84 -2.33 -5.44
C SER A 169 -3.80 -0.97 -4.72
N ASN A 170 -2.74 -0.72 -3.93
CA ASN A 170 -2.51 0.60 -3.32
C ASN A 170 -2.18 1.68 -4.36
N SER A 171 -1.53 1.32 -5.46
CA SER A 171 -1.05 2.27 -6.45
C SER A 171 -2.14 2.91 -7.31
N HIS A 172 -3.38 2.40 -7.37
CA HIS A 172 -4.43 2.96 -8.23
C HIS A 172 -4.65 4.46 -8.00
N ASN A 173 -4.71 4.91 -6.74
CA ASN A 173 -4.88 6.33 -6.41
C ASN A 173 -3.63 7.15 -6.78
N SER A 174 -2.44 6.62 -6.48
CA SER A 174 -1.18 7.26 -6.84
C SER A 174 -1.02 7.44 -8.35
N ILE A 175 -1.36 6.41 -9.15
CA ILE A 175 -1.30 6.45 -10.62
C ILE A 175 -2.28 7.48 -11.16
N ARG A 176 -3.53 7.50 -10.67
CA ARG A 176 -4.52 8.52 -11.04
C ARG A 176 -4.02 9.92 -10.72
N GLY A 177 -3.46 10.12 -9.53
CA GLY A 177 -2.85 11.38 -9.12
C GLY A 177 -1.74 11.82 -10.06
N VAL A 178 -0.81 10.92 -10.41
CA VAL A 178 0.27 11.25 -11.36
C VAL A 178 -0.30 11.61 -12.73
N LEU A 179 -1.28 10.86 -13.24
CA LEU A 179 -1.92 11.18 -14.51
C LEU A 179 -2.59 12.55 -14.46
N GLU A 180 -3.21 12.93 -13.34
CA GLU A 180 -3.93 14.20 -13.19
C GLU A 180 -2.98 15.39 -13.01
N TYR A 181 -2.02 15.28 -12.09
CA TYR A 181 -1.21 16.40 -11.62
C TYR A 181 0.15 16.52 -12.33
N CYS A 182 0.68 15.45 -12.93
CA CYS A 182 1.95 15.50 -13.67
C CYS A 182 1.72 15.68 -15.17
N ASN A 183 1.92 16.89 -15.68
CA ASN A 183 1.90 17.13 -17.12
C ASN A 183 3.21 16.66 -17.77
N LEU A 184 3.15 15.58 -18.54
CA LEU A 184 4.28 15.05 -19.31
C LEU A 184 4.21 15.38 -20.81
N SER A 185 3.39 16.35 -21.22
CA SER A 185 3.35 16.81 -22.61
C SER A 185 4.73 17.32 -23.04
N GLY A 186 5.21 16.85 -24.19
CA GLY A 186 6.53 17.21 -24.72
C GLY A 186 7.70 16.39 -24.14
N VAL A 187 7.47 15.54 -23.13
CA VAL A 187 8.45 14.57 -22.65
C VAL A 187 8.55 13.43 -23.67
N ARG A 188 9.78 13.05 -24.05
CA ARG A 188 10.00 11.93 -24.98
C ARG A 188 10.27 10.63 -24.24
N LYS A 189 11.01 10.69 -23.13
CA LYS A 189 11.42 9.49 -22.39
C LYS A 189 11.24 9.64 -20.88
N VAL A 190 10.52 8.69 -20.27
CA VAL A 190 10.39 8.55 -18.81
C VAL A 190 11.09 7.28 -18.34
N ALA A 191 11.83 7.38 -17.23
CA ALA A 191 12.38 6.23 -16.52
C ALA A 191 11.66 6.04 -15.18
N ASP A 192 11.01 4.89 -15.03
CA ASP A 192 10.32 4.44 -13.82
C ASP A 192 11.27 3.50 -13.07
N ILE A 193 11.88 4.01 -12.00
CA ILE A 193 12.94 3.31 -11.25
C ILE A 193 12.30 2.55 -10.11
N GLY A 194 12.48 1.23 -10.09
CA GLY A 194 11.72 0.35 -9.20
C GLY A 194 10.24 0.26 -9.61
N GLY A 195 9.96 0.32 -10.92
CA GLY A 195 8.60 0.38 -11.45
C GLY A 195 7.82 -0.95 -11.40
N SER A 196 8.38 -2.00 -10.78
CA SER A 196 7.82 -3.34 -10.69
C SER A 196 7.34 -3.87 -12.05
N PHE A 197 6.07 -4.24 -12.19
CA PHE A 197 5.48 -4.71 -13.44
C PHE A 197 5.11 -3.58 -14.43
N GLY A 198 5.55 -2.35 -14.19
CA GLY A 198 5.39 -1.21 -15.10
C GLY A 198 3.99 -0.59 -15.13
N HIS A 199 3.15 -0.83 -14.12
CA HIS A 199 1.76 -0.36 -14.09
C HIS A 199 1.61 1.15 -14.30
N LEU A 200 2.41 1.95 -13.60
CA LEU A 200 2.40 3.40 -13.77
C LEU A 200 2.85 3.80 -15.19
N THR A 201 3.97 3.23 -15.63
CA THR A 201 4.52 3.48 -16.97
C THR A 201 3.50 3.16 -18.07
N ILE A 202 2.83 2.02 -18.01
CA ILE A 202 1.82 1.61 -18.99
C ILE A 202 0.67 2.63 -19.07
N GLU A 203 0.14 3.11 -17.94
CA GLU A 203 -0.92 4.13 -17.95
C GLU A 203 -0.44 5.47 -18.51
N LEU A 204 0.80 5.87 -18.22
CA LEU A 204 1.41 7.07 -18.80
C LEU A 204 1.51 6.94 -20.32
N LEU A 205 1.92 5.78 -20.83
CA LEU A 205 2.03 5.52 -22.27
C LEU A 205 0.67 5.51 -22.96
N ARG A 206 -0.41 5.10 -22.27
CA ARG A 206 -1.79 5.21 -22.79
C ARG A 206 -2.22 6.66 -22.94
N LYS A 207 -1.90 7.50 -21.95
CA LYS A 207 -2.25 8.93 -21.96
C LYS A 207 -1.40 9.74 -22.95
N TYR A 208 -0.10 9.46 -23.03
CA TYR A 208 0.85 10.22 -23.84
C TYR A 208 1.40 9.37 -25.00
N ARG A 209 0.84 9.56 -26.20
CA ARG A 209 1.15 8.75 -27.41
C ARG A 209 2.62 8.81 -27.86
N ASN A 210 3.30 9.93 -27.63
CA ASN A 210 4.69 10.14 -28.05
C ASN A 210 5.71 9.81 -26.94
N LEU A 211 5.23 9.34 -25.78
CA LEU A 211 6.10 8.99 -24.66
C LEU A 211 6.69 7.59 -24.87
N TYR A 212 7.96 7.44 -24.52
CA TYR A 212 8.67 6.18 -24.39
C TYR A 212 8.99 5.92 -22.92
N GLY A 213 8.71 4.72 -22.43
CA GLY A 213 8.91 4.33 -21.03
C GLY A 213 10.06 3.36 -20.87
N ILE A 214 10.87 3.55 -19.84
CA ILE A 214 11.85 2.57 -19.39
C ILE A 214 11.53 2.21 -17.95
N VAL A 215 11.33 0.94 -17.66
CA VAL A 215 11.16 0.43 -16.30
C VAL A 215 12.46 -0.23 -15.87
N LEU A 216 13.17 0.36 -14.92
CA LEU A 216 14.34 -0.25 -14.29
C LEU A 216 13.88 -1.06 -13.08
N GLU A 217 14.18 -2.35 -13.08
CA GLU A 217 13.80 -3.28 -12.00
C GLU A 217 14.88 -4.33 -11.74
N MET A 218 14.72 -5.07 -10.64
CA MET A 218 15.56 -6.21 -10.36
C MET A 218 15.50 -7.23 -11.51
N PRO A 219 16.65 -7.80 -11.94
CA PRO A 219 16.70 -8.74 -13.07
C PRO A 219 15.70 -9.90 -12.99
N ASP A 220 15.45 -10.40 -11.79
CA ASP A 220 14.57 -11.55 -11.54
C ASP A 220 13.08 -11.25 -11.81
N LEU A 221 12.67 -9.97 -11.74
CA LEU A 221 11.29 -9.55 -12.04
C LEU A 221 11.05 -9.33 -13.53
N ILE A 222 12.10 -9.08 -14.32
CA ILE A 222 11.97 -8.72 -15.74
C ILE A 222 11.20 -9.77 -16.55
N PRO A 223 11.45 -11.10 -16.42
CA PRO A 223 10.68 -12.09 -17.16
C PRO A 223 9.20 -12.11 -16.78
N ILE A 224 8.87 -11.84 -15.52
CA ILE A 224 7.47 -11.78 -15.05
C ILE A 224 6.79 -10.54 -15.64
N ALA A 225 7.44 -9.39 -15.57
CA ALA A 225 6.94 -8.13 -16.12
C ALA A 225 6.71 -8.22 -17.63
N GLN A 226 7.66 -8.80 -18.39
CA GLN A 226 7.53 -9.02 -19.83
C GLN A 226 6.38 -9.97 -20.20
N ARG A 227 6.18 -11.06 -19.43
CA ARG A 227 5.03 -11.95 -19.65
C ARG A 227 3.70 -11.24 -19.44
N ARG A 228 3.61 -10.37 -18.44
CA ARG A 228 2.41 -9.56 -18.18
C ARG A 228 2.18 -8.52 -19.27
N LEU A 229 3.26 -7.88 -19.74
CA LEU A 229 3.21 -6.92 -20.85
C LEU A 229 2.69 -7.55 -22.15
N ALA A 230 2.92 -8.84 -22.39
CA ALA A 230 2.47 -9.51 -23.62
C ALA A 230 0.94 -9.48 -23.84
N GLY A 231 0.15 -9.22 -22.79
CA GLY A 231 -1.30 -9.04 -22.89
C GLY A 231 -1.76 -7.62 -23.25
N GLU A 232 -0.84 -6.65 -23.35
CA GLU A 232 -1.13 -5.24 -23.62
C GLU A 232 -1.22 -4.92 -25.12
N ASP A 233 -1.70 -3.71 -25.44
CA ASP A 233 -1.74 -3.20 -26.82
C ASP A 233 -0.33 -3.17 -27.44
N LYS A 234 -0.21 -3.63 -28.69
CA LYS A 234 1.08 -3.66 -29.43
C LYS A 234 1.77 -2.30 -29.49
N ASP A 235 1.01 -1.21 -29.57
CA ASP A 235 1.55 0.15 -29.53
C ASP A 235 2.25 0.43 -28.20
N ILE A 236 1.64 0.08 -27.07
CA ILE A 236 2.22 0.22 -25.73
C ILE A 236 3.47 -0.65 -25.62
N VAL A 237 3.37 -1.93 -26.01
CA VAL A 237 4.47 -2.89 -25.96
C VAL A 237 5.69 -2.36 -26.71
N SER A 238 5.49 -1.71 -27.87
CA SER A 238 6.58 -1.13 -28.66
C SER A 238 7.25 0.11 -28.06
N ARG A 239 6.61 0.74 -27.05
CA ARG A 239 7.05 2.00 -26.43
C ARG A 239 7.48 1.84 -24.98
N VAL A 240 7.61 0.61 -24.49
CA VAL A 240 8.13 0.31 -23.16
C VAL A 240 9.30 -0.65 -23.22
N GLU A 241 10.34 -0.37 -22.44
CA GLU A 241 11.50 -1.23 -22.25
C GLU A 241 11.63 -1.60 -20.78
N PHE A 242 11.78 -2.90 -20.50
CA PHE A 242 12.10 -3.39 -19.16
C PHE A 242 13.60 -3.68 -19.08
N VAL A 243 14.29 -2.99 -18.18
CA VAL A 243 15.74 -3.09 -17.97
C VAL A 243 15.99 -3.71 -16.60
N GLY A 244 16.72 -4.84 -16.58
CA GLY A 244 17.17 -5.47 -15.36
C GLY A 244 18.44 -4.81 -14.83
N GLY A 245 18.46 -4.37 -13.58
CA GLY A 245 19.66 -3.80 -12.98
C GLY A 245 19.49 -3.36 -11.53
N ASN A 246 20.57 -2.81 -10.98
CA ASN A 246 20.58 -2.20 -9.65
C ASN A 246 20.61 -0.67 -9.80
N MET A 247 19.56 -0.01 -9.31
CA MET A 247 19.41 1.44 -9.39
C MET A 247 20.53 2.25 -8.70
N PHE A 248 21.24 1.63 -7.75
CA PHE A 248 22.40 2.26 -7.08
C PHE A 248 23.66 2.22 -7.92
N ASP A 249 23.78 1.27 -8.86
CA ASP A 249 24.95 1.13 -9.74
C ASP A 249 24.82 2.02 -10.97
N GLY A 250 23.59 2.25 -11.44
CA GLY A 250 23.29 3.19 -12.50
C GLY A 250 21.82 3.16 -12.89
N VAL A 251 21.39 4.17 -13.65
CA VAL A 251 20.02 4.28 -14.17
C VAL A 251 20.05 4.64 -15.66
N PRO A 252 19.04 4.21 -16.46
CA PRO A 252 18.97 4.54 -17.88
C PRO A 252 18.80 6.05 -18.09
N SER A 253 19.30 6.59 -19.21
CA SER A 253 19.15 8.01 -19.54
C SER A 253 17.72 8.34 -19.99
N ALA A 254 17.12 9.36 -19.38
CA ALA A 254 15.74 9.81 -19.64
C ALA A 254 15.56 11.32 -19.40
N ASP A 255 14.42 11.86 -19.86
CA ASP A 255 14.05 13.27 -19.63
C ASP A 255 13.38 13.44 -18.26
N VAL A 256 12.64 12.43 -17.79
CA VAL A 256 11.93 12.42 -16.51
C VAL A 256 12.21 11.11 -15.78
N TYR A 257 12.47 11.19 -14.49
CA TYR A 257 12.59 10.04 -13.60
C TYR A 257 11.43 10.03 -12.62
N ILE A 258 10.83 8.85 -12.44
CA ILE A 258 9.78 8.62 -11.47
C ILE A 258 10.23 7.53 -10.49
N LEU A 259 10.07 7.79 -9.20
CA LEU A 259 10.33 6.86 -8.11
C LEU A 259 9.10 6.81 -7.21
N LYS A 260 8.36 5.70 -7.24
CA LYS A 260 7.10 5.56 -6.51
C LYS A 260 7.20 4.46 -5.46
N HIS A 261 7.09 4.79 -4.17
CA HIS A 261 7.31 3.83 -3.08
C HIS A 261 8.69 3.21 -3.15
N ILE A 262 9.70 4.09 -3.26
CA ILE A 262 11.11 3.71 -3.36
C ILE A 262 11.93 4.47 -2.35
N ILE A 263 11.79 5.80 -2.27
CA ILE A 263 12.68 6.63 -1.45
C ILE A 263 12.47 6.33 0.04
N HIS A 264 11.26 5.94 0.44
CA HIS A 264 10.96 5.58 1.83
C HIS A 264 11.61 4.27 2.32
N ASP A 265 12.07 3.38 1.43
CA ASP A 265 12.70 2.10 1.81
C ASP A 265 14.17 2.27 2.23
N TRP A 266 14.78 3.42 1.91
CA TRP A 266 16.22 3.61 2.04
C TRP A 266 16.58 4.75 2.99
N ASP A 267 17.74 4.60 3.63
CA ASP A 267 18.35 5.68 4.40
C ASP A 267 18.72 6.88 3.50
N ASP A 268 18.99 8.03 4.12
CA ASP A 268 19.25 9.27 3.40
C ASP A 268 20.51 9.17 2.50
N THR A 269 21.51 8.36 2.85
CA THR A 269 22.74 8.21 2.05
C THR A 269 22.43 7.50 0.74
N HIS A 270 21.67 6.40 0.81
CA HIS A 270 21.22 5.65 -0.35
C HIS A 270 20.27 6.48 -1.22
N CYS A 271 19.31 7.18 -0.62
CA CYS A 271 18.41 8.07 -1.35
C CYS A 271 19.18 9.15 -2.11
N ILE A 272 20.16 9.82 -1.49
CA ILE A 272 20.98 10.84 -2.15
C ILE A 272 21.78 10.22 -3.31
N ARG A 273 22.38 9.05 -3.11
CA ARG A 273 23.10 8.32 -4.18
C ARG A 273 22.20 8.04 -5.36
N LEU A 274 21.00 7.49 -5.12
CA LEU A 274 20.03 7.17 -6.16
C LEU A 274 19.58 8.43 -6.92
N LEU A 275 19.20 9.49 -6.20
CA LEU A 275 18.80 10.74 -6.83
C LEU A 275 19.95 11.36 -7.65
N ARG A 276 21.21 11.25 -7.20
CA ARG A 276 22.39 11.69 -7.96
C ARG A 276 22.66 10.86 -9.22
N ASN A 277 22.40 9.55 -9.18
CA ASN A 277 22.46 8.70 -10.37
C ASN A 277 21.46 9.19 -11.42
N CYS A 278 20.21 9.45 -11.01
CA CYS A 278 19.21 10.04 -11.89
C CYS A 278 19.60 11.44 -12.37
N TYR A 279 20.14 12.30 -11.50
CA TYR A 279 20.66 13.61 -11.88
C TYR A 279 21.69 13.50 -13.00
N SER A 280 22.64 12.57 -12.87
CA SER A 280 23.74 12.41 -13.82
C SER A 280 23.29 11.86 -15.17
N ALA A 281 22.30 10.94 -15.18
CA ALA A 281 21.78 10.32 -16.40
C ALA A 281 20.70 11.17 -17.12
N MET A 282 20.16 12.17 -16.43
CA MET A 282 19.07 13.02 -16.92
C MET A 282 19.50 13.97 -18.04
N VAL A 283 18.77 13.93 -19.15
CA VAL A 283 19.00 14.77 -20.33
C VAL A 283 18.33 16.13 -20.17
N GLY A 284 19.08 17.21 -20.41
CA GLY A 284 18.57 18.59 -20.37
C GLY A 284 18.00 19.00 -19.01
N ASP A 285 16.98 19.88 -19.03
CA ASP A 285 16.27 20.42 -17.86
C ASP A 285 15.19 19.47 -17.33
N GLY A 286 15.54 18.18 -17.26
CA GLY A 286 14.64 17.09 -16.89
C GLY A 286 14.03 17.20 -15.49
N ARG A 287 13.18 16.24 -15.16
CA ARG A 287 12.45 16.22 -13.88
C ARG A 287 12.74 15.00 -13.04
N MET A 288 12.76 15.23 -11.74
CA MET A 288 12.72 14.19 -10.72
C MET A 288 11.35 14.22 -10.07
N ILE A 289 10.64 13.10 -10.09
CA ILE A 289 9.30 12.96 -9.48
C ILE A 289 9.36 11.79 -8.50
N CYS A 290 9.32 12.09 -7.20
CA CYS A 290 9.12 11.07 -6.18
C CYS A 290 7.65 11.03 -5.78
N ILE A 291 7.10 9.83 -5.59
CA ILE A 291 5.73 9.61 -5.15
C ILE A 291 5.81 8.77 -3.91
N ASP A 292 5.78 9.45 -2.77
CA ASP A 292 5.94 8.86 -1.45
C ASP A 292 5.21 9.70 -0.40
N THR A 293 5.08 9.14 0.79
CA THR A 293 4.38 9.81 1.88
C THR A 293 5.18 11.01 2.37
N VAL A 294 4.47 12.13 2.56
CA VAL A 294 5.04 13.33 3.18
C VAL A 294 4.43 13.45 4.56
N LEU A 295 5.26 13.28 5.58
CA LEU A 295 4.78 13.33 6.97
C LEU A 295 4.21 14.72 7.29
N PRO A 296 3.09 14.77 8.04
CA PRO A 296 2.58 16.01 8.58
C PRO A 296 3.61 16.64 9.54
N PRO A 297 3.50 17.96 9.79
CA PRO A 297 4.42 18.64 10.69
C PRO A 297 4.35 18.10 12.12
N MET A 298 5.45 18.24 12.86
CA MET A 298 5.49 17.92 14.29
C MET A 298 4.39 18.67 15.06
N GLY A 299 3.73 17.98 15.98
CA GLY A 299 2.60 18.52 16.74
C GLY A 299 1.24 18.29 16.08
N ASP A 300 1.20 17.80 14.84
CA ASP A 300 -0.03 17.26 14.28
C ASP A 300 -0.43 15.99 15.06
N THR A 301 -1.58 16.00 15.71
CA THR A 301 -2.14 14.84 16.43
C THR A 301 -3.33 14.21 15.71
N GLY A 302 -3.55 14.58 14.43
CA GLY A 302 -4.53 13.92 13.59
C GLY A 302 -4.19 12.45 13.41
N GLY A 303 -5.23 11.61 13.27
CA GLY A 303 -5.14 10.17 13.05
C GLY A 303 -4.63 9.79 11.66
N ASP A 304 -3.46 10.32 11.31
CA ASP A 304 -2.80 10.15 10.02
C ASP A 304 -2.03 8.82 9.99
N LEU A 305 -2.46 7.92 9.10
CA LEU A 305 -1.82 6.62 8.89
C LEU A 305 -0.40 6.75 8.33
N ALA A 306 -0.02 7.90 7.75
CA ALA A 306 1.35 8.21 7.35
C ALA A 306 2.36 7.98 8.50
N LYS A 307 1.96 8.32 9.73
CA LYS A 307 2.82 8.13 10.93
C LYS A 307 3.02 6.67 11.24
N PHE A 308 1.99 5.84 11.04
CA PHE A 308 2.10 4.38 11.25
C PHE A 308 2.85 3.70 10.09
N LEU A 309 2.75 4.25 8.88
CA LEU A 309 3.57 3.81 7.74
C LEU A 309 5.06 4.11 8.00
N ASP A 310 5.41 5.22 8.64
CA ASP A 310 6.80 5.49 9.06
C ASP A 310 7.32 4.43 10.03
N ILE A 311 6.49 4.00 10.99
CA ILE A 311 6.83 2.87 11.87
C ILE A 311 6.95 1.56 11.07
N ASN A 312 6.12 1.35 10.06
CA ASN A 312 6.27 0.21 9.16
C ASN A 312 7.64 0.25 8.46
N MET A 313 8.06 1.42 7.96
CA MET A 313 9.38 1.58 7.34
C MET A 313 10.49 1.26 8.33
N MET A 314 10.45 1.79 9.55
CA MET A 314 11.43 1.50 10.61
C MET A 314 11.59 0.00 10.90
N VAL A 315 10.48 -0.75 10.86
CA VAL A 315 10.46 -2.17 11.22
C VAL A 315 10.93 -3.07 10.07
N PHE A 316 10.65 -2.71 8.81
CA PHE A 316 11.00 -3.53 7.65
C PHE A 316 12.32 -3.15 7.00
N HIS A 317 12.62 -1.86 6.97
CA HIS A 317 13.61 -1.27 6.11
C HIS A 317 14.51 -0.29 6.88
N PRO A 318 15.70 0.04 6.36
CA PRO A 318 16.54 1.10 6.94
C PRO A 318 16.00 2.52 6.65
N GLY A 319 14.93 2.63 5.86
CA GLY A 319 14.33 3.88 5.47
C GLY A 319 13.33 4.47 6.46
N LYS A 320 12.61 5.49 5.99
CA LYS A 320 11.66 6.29 6.77
C LYS A 320 10.79 7.11 5.84
N GLU A 321 9.61 7.48 6.33
CA GLU A 321 8.86 8.58 5.76
C GLU A 321 9.49 9.92 6.16
N ARG A 322 9.28 10.95 5.34
CA ARG A 322 9.99 12.21 5.46
C ARG A 322 9.01 13.38 5.52
N THR A 323 9.29 14.30 6.43
CA THR A 323 8.63 15.61 6.47
C THR A 323 9.02 16.45 5.25
N ARG A 324 8.26 17.51 4.96
CA ARG A 324 8.59 18.49 3.91
C ARG A 324 10.04 18.98 3.97
N ASN A 325 10.52 19.37 5.14
CA ASN A 325 11.88 19.89 5.31
C ASN A 325 12.96 18.83 5.02
N GLN A 326 12.68 17.56 5.35
CA GLN A 326 13.59 16.45 5.05
C GLN A 326 13.61 16.14 3.55
N TRP A 327 12.46 16.20 2.87
CA TRP A 327 12.39 16.11 1.41
C TRP A 327 13.18 17.21 0.72
N GLU A 328 13.03 18.47 1.16
CA GLU A 328 13.77 19.61 0.62
C GLU A 328 15.28 19.45 0.81
N ALA A 329 15.73 19.01 1.99
CA ALA A 329 17.13 18.73 2.26
C ALA A 329 17.67 17.60 1.37
N LEU A 330 16.89 16.53 1.19
CA LEU A 330 17.25 15.38 0.37
C LEU A 330 17.42 15.77 -1.11
N TYR A 331 16.45 16.47 -1.69
CA TYR A 331 16.50 16.95 -3.07
C TYR A 331 17.69 17.89 -3.27
N LYS A 332 17.88 18.85 -2.35
CA LYS A 332 18.99 19.80 -2.40
C LYS A 332 20.35 19.10 -2.39
N ALA A 333 20.53 18.09 -1.53
CA ALA A 333 21.78 17.32 -1.46
C ALA A 333 22.09 16.54 -2.74
N ALA A 334 21.06 16.22 -3.53
CA ALA A 334 21.19 15.54 -4.82
C ALA A 334 21.26 16.50 -6.04
N GLY A 335 21.26 17.81 -5.83
CA GLY A 335 21.32 18.81 -6.92
C GLY A 335 19.95 19.15 -7.52
N PHE A 336 18.86 18.94 -6.77
CA PHE A 336 17.51 19.31 -7.18
C PHE A 336 16.91 20.40 -6.29
N LYS A 337 15.99 21.17 -6.87
CA LYS A 337 15.09 22.06 -6.16
C LYS A 337 13.66 21.55 -6.32
N ILE A 338 12.95 21.36 -5.21
CA ILE A 338 11.53 21.02 -5.23
C ILE A 338 10.74 22.21 -5.80
N VAL A 339 9.88 21.91 -6.78
CA VAL A 339 8.99 22.88 -7.43
C VAL A 339 7.57 22.78 -6.86
N SER A 340 7.10 21.57 -6.56
CA SER A 340 5.78 21.34 -5.98
C SER A 340 5.74 20.07 -5.14
N ILE A 341 4.88 20.09 -4.12
CA ILE A 341 4.47 18.91 -3.35
C ILE A 341 2.95 18.88 -3.39
N THR A 342 2.39 17.88 -4.05
CA THR A 342 0.94 17.74 -4.26
C THR A 342 0.45 16.50 -3.52
N SER A 343 -0.36 16.70 -2.47
CA SER A 343 -0.94 15.60 -1.70
C SER A 343 -2.00 14.86 -2.50
N LEU A 344 -1.99 13.53 -2.41
CA LEU A 344 -2.99 12.66 -3.01
C LEU A 344 -4.00 12.26 -1.95
N ASN A 345 -5.26 12.12 -2.37
CA ASN A 345 -6.32 11.67 -1.48
C ASN A 345 -6.31 10.14 -1.40
N ASP A 346 -5.39 9.60 -0.58
CA ASP A 346 -5.31 8.17 -0.28
C ASP A 346 -5.17 7.91 1.23
N ASN A 347 -5.08 6.63 1.59
CA ASN A 347 -5.10 6.21 2.98
C ASN A 347 -3.79 6.49 3.72
N PHE A 348 -2.68 6.77 3.05
CA PHE A 348 -1.35 6.82 3.68
C PHE A 348 -0.64 8.17 3.55
N GLY A 349 -1.31 9.19 3.00
CA GLY A 349 -0.74 10.53 2.87
C GLY A 349 0.29 10.64 1.76
N THR A 350 0.17 9.80 0.71
CA THR A 350 1.08 9.85 -0.43
C THR A 350 1.03 11.22 -1.09
N SER A 351 2.18 11.75 -1.48
CA SER A 351 2.30 13.00 -2.20
C SER A 351 3.21 12.86 -3.41
N ILE A 352 2.97 13.68 -4.43
CA ILE A 352 3.86 13.84 -5.57
C ILE A 352 4.83 14.97 -5.24
N VAL A 353 6.11 14.65 -5.12
CA VAL A 353 7.21 15.58 -4.92
C VAL A 353 7.93 15.77 -6.26
N GLU A 354 7.73 16.91 -6.92
CA GLU A 354 8.38 17.24 -8.19
C GLU A 354 9.56 18.19 -7.98
N GLY A 355 10.71 17.86 -8.57
CA GLY A 355 11.91 18.70 -8.54
C GLY A 355 12.59 18.85 -9.90
N ARG A 356 13.40 19.90 -9.99
CA ARG A 356 14.20 20.30 -11.17
C ARG A 356 15.66 20.40 -10.82
N LYS A 357 16.55 20.17 -11.79
CA LYS A 357 18.00 20.38 -11.63
C LYS A 357 18.30 21.83 -11.24
N VAL A 358 19.34 22.03 -10.44
CA VAL A 358 19.88 23.35 -10.04
C VAL A 358 21.36 23.46 -10.30
#